data_AF-A0AA40WFB7-F1
#
_entry.id   AF-A0AA40WFB7-F1
#
_cell.length_a   1.000
_cell.length_b   1.000
_cell.length_c   1.000
_cell.angle_alpha   90.00
_cell.angle_beta   90.00
_cell.angle_gamma   90.00
#
_symmetry.space_group_name_H-M   'P 1'
#
loop_
_entity.id
_entity.type
_entity.pdbx_description
1 polymer ?
#
loop_
_entity_poly.entity_id
_entity_poly.type
_entity_poly.pdbx_seq_one_letter_code
_entity_poly.pdbx_strand_id
1 'polypeptide(L)'
;GSFESGTSEWYDVIYSYLDLENQKGRNGFNVYTDQVADADYLYSPESKLFLSLDTPRTVKAKGEYAAKLGLGGVFTWTIDQDNGVLVNAVREGLGYEIESEVIDMEPFYFEGINVEKDEEQSVSDDAQKVDHAPKAAIELMVVGGSTVQLSGAGSSDEDNDEL
;
A
#
# COMPACT_ATOMS: atom_id res chain seq x y z
N GLY A 1 -0.48 18.49 0.85
CA GLY A 1 0.57 17.56 1.29
C GLY A 1 1.34 18.19 2.42
N SER A 2 2.10 17.37 3.14
CA SER A 2 2.73 17.76 4.41
C SER A 2 3.93 18.68 4.19
N PHE A 3 4.86 18.30 3.28
CA PHE A 3 5.99 19.14 2.89
C PHE A 3 6.02 19.51 1.40
N GLU A 4 5.35 18.73 0.56
CA GLU A 4 5.20 19.02 -0.86
C GLU A 4 3.74 18.89 -1.31
N SER A 5 3.45 19.44 -2.48
CA SER A 5 2.12 19.30 -3.08
C SER A 5 1.90 17.86 -3.53
N GLY A 6 0.72 17.31 -3.24
CA GLY A 6 0.36 15.95 -3.65
C GLY A 6 0.72 14.84 -2.67
N THR A 7 1.70 15.05 -1.77
CA THR A 7 2.17 13.99 -0.86
C THR A 7 1.84 14.33 0.60
N SER A 8 1.02 13.51 1.25
CA SER A 8 0.79 13.60 2.70
C SER A 8 1.51 12.47 3.41
N GLU A 9 2.25 12.81 4.47
CA GLU A 9 3.10 11.85 5.18
C GLU A 9 2.36 11.21 6.36
N TRP A 10 2.88 10.07 6.84
CA TRP A 10 2.17 9.19 7.78
C TRP A 10 1.72 9.88 9.07
N TYR A 11 2.55 10.76 9.66
CA TYR A 11 2.15 11.49 10.86
C TYR A 11 0.93 12.40 10.59
N ASP A 12 0.86 13.09 9.45
CA ASP A 12 -0.30 13.92 9.11
C ASP A 12 -1.54 13.05 8.83
N VAL A 13 -1.34 11.87 8.23
CA VAL A 13 -2.39 10.85 8.06
C VAL A 13 -3.05 10.50 9.39
N ILE A 14 -2.31 10.03 10.39
CA ILE A 14 -2.89 9.56 11.66
C ILE A 14 -3.45 10.68 12.55
N TYR A 15 -2.96 11.92 12.40
CA TYR A 15 -3.46 13.06 13.18
C TYR A 15 -4.66 13.75 12.52
N SER A 16 -4.68 13.84 11.19
CA SER A 16 -5.61 14.71 10.45
C SER A 16 -6.64 13.95 9.62
N TYR A 17 -6.34 12.72 9.17
CA TYR A 17 -7.13 12.04 8.12
C TYR A 17 -7.68 10.67 8.53
N LEU A 18 -6.94 9.90 9.34
CA LEU A 18 -7.25 8.53 9.75
C LEU A 18 -7.23 8.40 11.28
N ASP A 19 -8.27 7.80 11.84
CA ASP A 19 -8.39 7.47 13.26
C ASP A 19 -8.33 5.95 13.40
N LEU A 20 -7.11 5.42 13.63
CA LEU A 20 -6.89 3.98 13.78
C LEU A 20 -7.62 3.42 15.02
N GLU A 21 -7.59 4.14 16.13
CA GLU A 21 -8.19 3.71 17.41
C GLU A 21 -9.71 3.59 17.32
N ASN A 22 -10.34 4.44 16.51
CA ASN A 22 -11.79 4.44 16.31
C ASN A 22 -12.22 3.90 14.93
N GLN A 23 -11.30 3.28 14.19
CA GLN A 23 -11.53 2.60 12.92
C GLN A 23 -12.30 3.45 11.88
N LYS A 24 -11.96 4.72 11.76
CA LYS A 24 -12.69 5.67 10.90
C LYS A 24 -11.81 6.79 10.37
N GLY A 25 -12.31 7.57 9.42
CA GLY A 25 -11.63 8.79 8.98
C GLY A 25 -11.84 9.96 9.93
N ARG A 26 -10.99 10.98 9.80
CA ARG A 26 -11.05 12.26 10.54
C ARG A 26 -11.42 13.40 9.58
N ASN A 27 -11.92 14.51 10.12
CA ASN A 27 -12.07 15.79 9.40
C ASN A 27 -12.78 15.67 8.04
N GLY A 28 -13.86 14.90 7.97
CA GLY A 28 -14.68 14.74 6.77
C GLY A 28 -14.12 13.74 5.75
N PHE A 29 -13.07 12.98 6.09
CA PHE A 29 -12.64 11.80 5.34
C PHE A 29 -13.34 10.54 5.85
N ASN A 30 -13.58 9.61 4.93
CA ASN A 30 -13.93 8.23 5.23
C ASN A 30 -12.80 7.31 4.78
N VAL A 31 -12.68 6.16 5.43
CA VAL A 31 -11.80 5.05 4.99
C VAL A 31 -12.59 4.16 4.06
N TYR A 32 -11.99 3.78 2.94
CA TYR A 32 -12.56 2.85 1.97
C TYR A 32 -11.56 1.73 1.71
N THR A 33 -12.10 0.55 1.37
CA THR A 33 -11.30 -0.60 0.96
C THR A 33 -11.73 -1.04 -0.44
N ASP A 34 -10.76 -1.16 -1.34
CA ASP A 34 -10.91 -1.81 -2.63
C ASP A 34 -10.57 -3.30 -2.46
N GLN A 35 -11.59 -4.15 -2.50
CA GLN A 35 -11.44 -5.60 -2.32
C GLN A 35 -10.70 -6.29 -3.47
N VAL A 36 -10.68 -5.71 -4.68
CA VAL A 36 -9.97 -6.29 -5.83
C VAL A 36 -8.48 -6.03 -5.70
N ALA A 37 -8.11 -4.79 -5.35
CA ALA A 37 -6.72 -4.42 -5.13
C ALA A 37 -6.19 -4.84 -3.75
N ASP A 38 -7.08 -5.21 -2.83
CA ASP A 38 -6.81 -5.42 -1.41
C ASP A 38 -6.12 -4.19 -0.76
N ALA A 39 -6.55 -3.00 -1.15
CA ALA A 39 -5.92 -1.73 -0.79
C ALA A 39 -6.90 -0.77 -0.13
N ASP A 40 -6.40 0.10 0.75
CA ASP A 40 -7.19 1.11 1.43
C ASP A 40 -6.92 2.50 0.85
N TYR A 41 -7.93 3.37 0.92
CA TYR A 41 -7.80 4.78 0.57
C TYR A 41 -8.69 5.66 1.44
N LEU A 42 -8.34 6.93 1.56
CA LEU A 42 -9.18 7.93 2.20
C LEU A 42 -9.82 8.82 1.15
N TYR A 43 -11.11 9.10 1.32
CA TYR A 43 -11.81 10.05 0.46
C TYR A 43 -12.74 10.94 1.27
N SER A 44 -12.74 12.23 0.93
CA SER A 44 -13.65 13.22 1.51
C SER A 44 -14.65 13.68 0.46
N PRO A 45 -15.95 13.36 0.61
CA PRO A 45 -16.99 13.84 -0.29
C PRO A 45 -17.15 15.36 -0.30
N GLU A 46 -16.75 16.05 0.77
CA GLU A 46 -16.85 17.51 0.90
C GLU A 46 -15.71 18.20 0.14
N SER A 47 -14.46 17.85 0.44
CA SER A 47 -13.28 18.48 -0.18
C SER A 47 -12.93 17.90 -1.56
N LYS A 48 -13.51 16.74 -1.92
CA LYS A 48 -13.19 15.97 -3.13
C LYS A 48 -11.73 15.49 -3.18
N LEU A 49 -11.05 15.45 -2.04
CA LEU A 49 -9.69 14.93 -1.94
C LEU A 49 -9.71 13.40 -1.79
N PHE A 50 -8.81 12.77 -2.54
CA PHE A 50 -8.51 11.34 -2.50
C PHE A 50 -7.07 11.14 -2.05
N LEU A 51 -6.84 10.24 -1.10
CA LEU A 51 -5.51 9.86 -0.63
C LEU A 51 -5.37 8.35 -0.74
N SER A 52 -4.46 7.89 -1.59
CA SER A 52 -3.95 6.52 -1.56
C SER A 52 -2.87 6.43 -0.47
N LEU A 53 -2.89 5.35 0.31
CA LEU A 53 -1.97 5.15 1.43
C LEU A 53 -1.82 3.67 1.75
N ASP A 54 -0.74 3.36 2.46
CA ASP A 54 -0.65 2.13 3.23
C ASP A 54 -1.29 2.31 4.62
N THR A 55 -1.96 1.27 5.08
CA THR A 55 -2.54 1.16 6.43
C THR A 55 -1.88 -0.01 7.17
N PRO A 56 -2.04 -0.13 8.50
CA PRO A 56 -1.60 -1.33 9.21
C PRO A 56 -2.14 -2.62 8.57
N ARG A 57 -3.39 -2.62 8.09
CA ARG A 57 -4.00 -3.75 7.38
C ARG A 57 -3.23 -4.12 6.11
N THR A 58 -3.01 -3.17 5.20
CA THR A 58 -2.32 -3.45 3.92
C THR A 58 -0.86 -3.82 4.14
N VAL A 59 -0.18 -3.21 5.12
CA VAL A 59 1.22 -3.48 5.42
C VAL A 59 1.41 -4.86 6.04
N LYS A 60 0.50 -5.31 6.90
CA LYS A 60 0.46 -6.70 7.38
C LYS A 60 0.28 -7.67 6.20
N ALA A 61 -0.67 -7.40 5.31
CA ALA A 61 -0.88 -8.23 4.11
C ALA A 61 0.36 -8.30 3.20
N LYS A 62 1.10 -7.19 3.05
CA LYS A 62 2.40 -7.18 2.33
C LYS A 62 3.45 -8.07 3.01
N GLY A 63 3.53 -8.03 4.34
CA GLY A 63 4.38 -8.93 5.13
C GLY A 63 4.03 -10.41 4.92
N GLU A 64 2.74 -10.74 5.03
CA GLU A 64 2.23 -12.10 4.81
C GLU A 64 2.51 -12.59 3.38
N TYR A 65 2.30 -11.71 2.39
CA TYR A 65 2.61 -12.00 0.99
C TYR A 65 4.09 -12.30 0.78
N ALA A 66 4.98 -11.48 1.33
CA ALA A 66 6.43 -11.69 1.26
C ALA A 66 6.85 -13.01 1.92
N ALA A 67 6.30 -13.32 3.10
CA ALA A 67 6.59 -14.57 3.81
C ALA A 67 6.09 -15.79 3.03
N LYS A 68 4.84 -15.74 2.53
CA LYS A 68 4.21 -16.81 1.74
C LYS A 68 4.99 -17.15 0.48
N LEU A 69 5.54 -16.14 -0.19
CA LEU A 69 6.34 -16.33 -1.41
C LEU A 69 7.83 -16.59 -1.15
N GLY A 70 8.28 -16.52 0.11
CA GLY A 70 9.69 -16.68 0.45
C GLY A 70 10.58 -15.57 -0.12
N LEU A 71 10.06 -14.33 -0.20
CA LEU A 71 10.84 -13.17 -0.61
C LEU A 71 11.87 -12.83 0.47
N GLY A 72 12.92 -12.09 0.09
CA GLY A 72 14.00 -11.72 1.01
C GLY A 72 13.57 -10.81 2.17
N GLY A 73 12.43 -10.12 2.04
CA GLY A 73 11.86 -9.26 3.08
C GLY A 73 11.06 -8.10 2.50
N VAL A 74 10.80 -7.11 3.35
CA VAL A 74 10.12 -5.84 3.02
C VAL A 74 11.00 -4.68 3.51
N PHE A 75 10.96 -3.56 2.81
CA PHE A 75 11.61 -2.32 3.25
C PHE A 75 10.59 -1.17 3.30
N THR A 76 10.90 -0.13 4.08
CA THR A 76 10.07 1.08 4.19
C THR A 76 10.73 2.27 3.54
N TRP A 77 9.93 3.14 2.95
CA TRP A 77 10.33 4.43 2.38
C TRP A 77 9.40 5.53 2.95
N THR A 78 9.79 6.28 3.98
CA THR A 78 11.01 6.13 4.79
C THR A 78 10.71 5.94 6.27
N ILE A 79 11.66 5.33 7.00
CA ILE A 79 11.47 4.93 8.40
C ILE A 79 11.22 6.12 9.34
N ASP A 80 11.74 7.30 9.01
CA ASP A 80 11.56 8.52 9.82
C ASP A 80 10.13 9.06 9.81
N GLN A 81 9.28 8.61 8.87
CA GLN A 81 7.86 8.99 8.80
C GLN A 81 6.97 8.09 9.68
N ASP A 82 7.41 6.88 10.02
CA ASP A 82 6.62 5.94 10.81
C ASP A 82 6.77 6.20 12.32
N ASN A 83 5.64 6.19 13.03
CA ASN A 83 5.61 6.22 14.50
C ASN A 83 5.62 4.80 15.11
N GLY A 84 5.66 3.76 14.28
CA GLY A 84 5.92 2.37 14.64
C GLY A 84 4.81 1.41 14.24
N VAL A 85 3.62 1.90 13.94
CA VAL A 85 2.47 1.01 13.65
C VAL A 85 2.59 0.31 12.30
N LEU A 86 3.21 0.92 11.29
CA LEU A 86 3.44 0.25 10.00
C LEU A 86 4.55 -0.80 10.12
N VAL A 87 5.62 -0.50 10.85
CA VAL A 87 6.69 -1.47 11.13
C VAL A 87 6.21 -2.62 12.01
N ASN A 88 5.33 -2.37 12.99
CA ASN A 88 4.71 -3.45 13.77
C ASN A 88 3.87 -4.35 12.86
N ALA A 89 3.04 -3.75 12.00
CA ALA A 89 2.18 -4.48 11.07
C ALA A 89 2.98 -5.42 10.15
N VAL A 90 4.08 -4.95 9.56
CA VAL A 90 4.89 -5.81 8.68
C VAL A 90 5.59 -6.94 9.45
N ARG A 91 6.01 -6.69 10.70
CA ARG A 91 6.61 -7.74 11.54
C ARG A 91 5.61 -8.83 11.89
N GLU A 92 4.40 -8.46 12.26
CA GLU A 92 3.33 -9.42 12.50
C GLU A 92 2.98 -10.19 11.21
N GLY A 93 2.89 -9.51 10.07
CA GLY A 93 2.63 -10.16 8.78
C GLY A 93 3.74 -11.12 8.34
N LEU A 94 5.00 -10.82 8.66
CA LEU A 94 6.14 -11.71 8.43
C LEU A 94 6.19 -12.90 9.41
N GLY A 95 5.30 -12.93 10.42
CA GLY A 95 5.19 -14.02 11.39
C GLY A 95 6.21 -13.96 12.53
N TYR A 96 6.76 -12.77 12.85
CA TYR A 96 7.64 -12.62 14.01
C TYR A 96 6.84 -12.68 15.33
N GLU A 97 7.42 -13.32 16.34
CA GLU A 97 6.86 -13.32 17.70
C GLU A 97 7.11 -11.97 18.40
N ILE A 98 6.12 -11.51 19.16
CA ILE A 98 6.21 -10.27 19.93
C ILE A 98 7.07 -10.50 21.18
N GLU A 99 8.20 -9.79 21.27
CA GLU A 99 9.05 -9.80 22.47
C GLU A 99 8.59 -8.78 23.52
N SER A 100 8.11 -7.61 23.08
CA SER A 100 7.61 -6.53 23.94
C SER A 100 6.46 -5.81 23.26
N GLU A 101 5.35 -5.68 23.96
CA GLU A 101 4.15 -5.01 23.47
C GLU A 101 4.06 -3.59 24.04
N VAL A 102 4.02 -2.59 23.16
CA VAL A 102 3.78 -1.18 23.51
C VAL A 102 2.35 -0.76 23.16
N ILE A 103 1.77 -1.38 22.12
CA ILE A 103 0.43 -1.11 21.62
C ILE A 103 -0.15 -2.39 21.05
N ASP A 104 -1.44 -2.63 21.30
CA ASP A 104 -2.20 -3.70 20.68
C ASP A 104 -2.56 -3.29 19.24
N MET A 105 -2.05 -4.03 18.26
CA MET A 105 -2.23 -3.74 16.84
C MET A 105 -3.54 -4.30 16.28
N GLU A 106 -4.20 -5.24 16.97
CA GLU A 106 -5.37 -5.95 16.46
C GLU A 106 -6.50 -5.01 16.01
N PRO A 107 -6.86 -3.95 16.77
CA PRO A 107 -7.90 -3.01 16.34
C PRO A 107 -7.55 -2.22 15.07
N PHE A 108 -6.27 -2.15 14.69
CA PHE A 108 -5.82 -1.34 13.55
C PHE A 108 -5.90 -2.09 12.21
N TYR A 109 -6.19 -3.40 12.23
CA TYR A 109 -6.37 -4.23 11.03
C TYR A 109 -7.84 -4.29 10.59
N PHE A 110 -8.45 -3.13 10.31
CA PHE A 110 -9.84 -3.03 9.90
C PHE A 110 -9.99 -2.66 8.43
N GLU A 111 -11.06 -3.13 7.80
CA GLU A 111 -11.48 -2.68 6.46
C GLU A 111 -12.37 -1.43 6.57
N GLY A 112 -12.24 -0.55 5.57
CA GLY A 112 -13.09 0.61 5.41
C GLY A 112 -14.44 0.30 4.75
N ILE A 113 -15.08 1.35 4.25
CA ILE A 113 -16.30 1.24 3.45
C ILE A 113 -15.96 0.52 2.13
N ASN A 114 -16.61 -0.61 1.88
CA ASN A 114 -16.51 -1.31 0.60
C ASN A 114 -17.42 -0.62 -0.42
N VAL A 115 -16.83 -0.20 -1.54
CA VAL A 115 -17.60 0.28 -2.69
C VAL A 115 -17.80 -0.91 -3.61
N GLU A 116 -18.89 -1.65 -3.41
CA GLU A 116 -19.31 -2.63 -4.40
C GLU A 116 -19.64 -1.89 -5.70
N LYS A 117 -19.34 -2.52 -6.84
CA LYS A 117 -19.88 -2.04 -8.10
C LYS A 117 -21.38 -2.29 -8.03
N ASP A 118 -22.17 -1.26 -7.75
CA ASP A 118 -23.59 -1.30 -8.03
C ASP A 118 -23.75 -1.77 -9.48
N GLU A 119 -24.39 -2.92 -9.67
CA GLU A 119 -24.94 -3.29 -10.97
C GLU A 119 -25.88 -2.13 -11.37
N GLU A 120 -25.60 -1.49 -12.51
CA GLU A 120 -26.31 -0.33 -13.10
C GLU A 120 -25.70 1.07 -12.88
N GLN A 121 -24.51 1.28 -13.44
CA GLN A 121 -24.34 2.40 -14.38
C GLN A 121 -23.90 1.85 -15.73
N SER A 122 -24.86 1.71 -16.64
CA SER A 122 -24.62 1.53 -18.07
C SER A 122 -24.03 2.82 -18.66
N VAL A 123 -22.78 3.12 -18.32
CA VAL A 123 -21.93 3.90 -19.21
C VAL A 123 -21.38 2.89 -20.20
N SER A 124 -21.80 3.02 -21.46
CA SER A 124 -21.23 2.27 -22.57
C SER A 124 -19.78 2.72 -22.81
N ASP A 125 -18.86 2.29 -21.95
CA ASP A 125 -17.43 2.33 -22.22
C ASP A 125 -17.00 0.95 -22.70
N ASP A 126 -17.21 0.74 -24.00
CA ASP A 126 -16.60 -0.33 -24.78
C ASP A 126 -15.11 -0.02 -25.05
N ALA A 127 -14.42 0.52 -24.05
CA ALA A 127 -12.98 0.66 -24.02
C ALA A 127 -12.46 -0.50 -23.18
N GLN A 128 -11.91 -1.52 -23.84
CA GLN A 128 -11.09 -2.53 -23.19
C GLN A 128 -10.11 -1.82 -22.24
N LYS A 129 -10.22 -2.06 -20.93
CA LYS A 129 -9.17 -1.71 -19.99
C LYS A 129 -7.95 -2.57 -20.33
N VAL A 130 -7.11 -2.05 -21.21
CA VAL A 130 -5.77 -2.56 -21.43
C VAL A 130 -4.93 -1.96 -20.30
N ASP A 131 -4.36 -2.83 -19.47
CA ASP A 131 -3.41 -2.44 -18.43
C ASP A 131 -2.09 -2.10 -19.12
N HIS A 132 -1.75 -0.82 -19.13
CA HIS A 132 -0.54 -0.27 -19.73
C HIS A 132 0.60 -0.11 -18.72
N ALA A 133 0.48 -0.65 -17.50
CA ALA A 133 1.55 -0.51 -16.52
C ALA A 133 2.83 -1.25 -16.98
N PRO A 134 4.01 -0.64 -16.84
CA PRO A 134 5.27 -1.28 -17.19
C PRO A 134 5.52 -2.50 -16.29
N LYS A 135 5.89 -3.62 -16.92
CA LYS A 135 6.22 -4.86 -16.22
C LYS A 135 7.71 -4.86 -15.93
N ALA A 136 8.08 -4.69 -14.66
CA ALA A 136 9.46 -4.78 -14.23
C ALA A 136 9.86 -6.23 -13.94
N ALA A 137 10.91 -6.73 -14.58
CA ALA A 137 11.53 -8.00 -14.28
C ALA A 137 13.02 -7.79 -14.01
N ILE A 138 13.46 -8.21 -12.83
CA ILE A 138 14.87 -8.14 -12.40
C ILE A 138 15.43 -9.56 -12.36
N GLU A 139 16.42 -9.82 -13.19
CA GLU A 139 17.18 -11.05 -13.21
C GLU A 139 18.52 -10.86 -12.48
N LEU A 140 18.86 -11.83 -11.63
CA LEU A 140 20.11 -11.87 -10.87
C LEU A 140 20.98 -13.01 -11.41
N MET A 141 22.17 -12.70 -11.93
CA MET A 141 23.13 -13.68 -12.45
C MET A 141 24.46 -13.61 -11.70
N VAL A 142 24.96 -14.75 -11.21
CA VAL A 142 26.32 -14.83 -10.62
C VAL A 142 27.32 -14.94 -11.77
N VAL A 143 28.13 -13.89 -11.96
CA VAL A 143 29.07 -13.76 -13.08
C VAL A 143 30.50 -14.16 -12.73
N GLY A 144 30.77 -14.46 -11.45
CA GLY A 144 32.03 -15.06 -11.00
C GLY A 144 32.36 -14.79 -9.54
N GLY A 145 32.77 -15.83 -8.81
CA GLY A 145 33.06 -15.74 -7.38
C GLY A 145 31.86 -15.21 -6.59
N SER A 146 32.07 -14.14 -5.81
CA SER A 146 31.03 -13.43 -5.05
C SER A 146 30.32 -12.32 -5.84
N THR A 147 30.62 -12.18 -7.14
CA THR A 147 30.10 -11.09 -7.97
C THR A 147 28.80 -11.50 -8.62
N VAL A 148 27.77 -10.66 -8.44
CA VAL A 148 26.45 -10.85 -9.02
C VAL A 148 26.09 -9.64 -9.87
N GLN A 149 25.48 -9.89 -11.02
CA GLN A 149 24.99 -8.90 -11.95
C GLN A 149 23.47 -8.90 -11.93
N LEU A 150 22.88 -7.72 -11.78
CA LEU A 150 21.44 -7.50 -11.92
C LEU A 150 21.15 -7.02 -13.34
N SER A 151 20.09 -7.55 -13.95
CA SER A 151 19.65 -7.22 -15.31
C SER A 151 18.15 -6.93 -15.31
N GLY A 152 17.77 -5.82 -15.95
CA GLY A 152 16.37 -5.49 -16.21
C GLY A 152 15.88 -5.96 -17.58
N ALA A 153 16.63 -6.81 -18.29
CA ALA A 153 16.40 -7.14 -19.69
C ALA A 153 15.04 -7.82 -19.97
N GLY A 154 14.40 -8.40 -18.96
CA GLY A 154 13.05 -8.95 -19.06
C GLY A 154 11.93 -7.93 -18.83
N SER A 155 12.27 -6.68 -18.49
CA SER A 155 11.27 -5.63 -18.28
C SER A 155 10.71 -5.19 -19.62
N SER A 156 9.41 -4.96 -19.67
CA SER A 156 8.71 -4.52 -20.88
C SER A 156 7.70 -3.46 -20.55
N ASP A 157 7.64 -2.46 -21.42
CA ASP A 157 6.59 -1.45 -21.43
C ASP A 157 5.78 -1.58 -22.72
N GLU A 158 4.46 -1.62 -22.62
CA GLU A 158 3.59 -1.95 -23.76
C GLU A 158 3.31 -0.73 -24.66
N ASP A 159 3.35 0.48 -24.10
CA ASP A 159 3.16 1.76 -24.81
C ASP A 159 4.46 2.54 -25.03
N ASN A 160 5.52 2.19 -24.28
CA ASN A 160 6.90 2.64 -24.52
C ASN A 160 7.03 4.17 -24.36
N ASP A 161 6.29 4.70 -23.39
CA ASP A 161 6.20 6.12 -23.06
C ASP A 161 7.55 6.63 -22.54
N GLU A 162 7.94 7.86 -22.90
CA GLU A 162 9.14 8.47 -22.31
C GLU A 162 8.87 8.83 -20.84
N LEU A 163 9.71 8.32 -19.94
CA LEU A 163 9.72 8.65 -18.50
C LEU A 163 10.05 10.12 -18.21
#